data_AF-A0A1H7JNK4-F1
#
_entry.id   AF-A0A1H7JNK4-F1
#
_cell.length_a   1.000
_cell.length_b   1.000
_cell.length_c   1.000
_cell.angle_alpha   90.00
_cell.angle_beta   90.00
_cell.angle_gamma   90.00
#
_symmetry.space_group_name_H-M   'P 1'
#
loop_
_entity.id
_entity.type
_entity.pdbx_description
1 polymer ?
#
loop_
_entity_poly.entity_id
_entity_poly.type
_entity_poly.pdbx_seq_one_letter_code
_entity_poly.pdbx_strand_id
1 'polypeptide(L)'
;MEKERLKYCIDRFDHYYDSVNNKSSVFLGLSTFIVGGLVAGYFTIGSFVNCGFWSNAIIIVLIGLGVATMITVVIAATPFLSKDVESLHFFGAIACKDSSFFCVKSAEPCTDEDELKDLRNQVYQLATGLKGKFMKLKIAGIMFTIQFCLFIPLFIIIICNLK
;
A
#
# COMPACT_ATOMS: atom_id res chain seq x y z
N MET A 1 -29.76 13.32 -9.06
CA MET A 1 -29.66 12.52 -7.81
C MET A 1 -28.72 11.33 -7.91
N GLU A 2 -28.98 10.28 -8.72
CA GLU A 2 -28.07 9.11 -8.77
C GLU A 2 -26.67 9.48 -9.31
N LYS A 3 -26.63 10.20 -10.43
CA LYS A 3 -25.39 10.69 -11.06
C LYS A 3 -24.49 11.44 -10.07
N GLU A 4 -25.07 12.36 -9.30
CA GLU A 4 -24.35 13.14 -8.27
C GLU A 4 -23.82 12.25 -7.14
N ARG A 5 -24.63 11.27 -6.69
CA ARG A 5 -24.20 10.29 -5.68
C ARG A 5 -23.02 9.46 -6.17
N LEU A 6 -23.02 9.03 -7.44
CA LEU A 6 -21.92 8.27 -8.03
C LEU A 6 -20.63 9.11 -8.11
N LYS A 7 -20.73 10.35 -8.59
CA LYS A 7 -19.59 11.29 -8.60
C LYS A 7 -19.04 11.54 -7.20
N TYR A 8 -19.91 11.77 -6.22
CA TYR A 8 -19.51 11.90 -4.82
C TYR A 8 -18.80 10.66 -4.27
N CYS A 9 -19.24 9.45 -4.66
CA CYS A 9 -18.53 8.22 -4.30
C CYS A 9 -17.12 8.14 -4.91
N ILE A 10 -16.96 8.55 -6.18
CA ILE A 10 -15.65 8.61 -6.86
C ILE A 10 -14.72 9.56 -6.10
N ASP A 11 -15.15 10.79 -5.82
CA ASP A 11 -14.35 11.78 -5.08
C ASP A 11 -13.89 11.24 -3.72
N ARG A 12 -14.79 10.53 -3.01
CA ARG A 12 -14.48 9.90 -1.72
C ARG A 12 -13.47 8.77 -1.87
N PHE A 13 -13.55 7.99 -2.94
CA PHE A 13 -12.60 6.90 -3.19
C PHE A 13 -11.22 7.44 -3.54
N ASP A 14 -11.12 8.51 -4.32
CA ASP A 14 -9.84 9.14 -4.63
C ASP A 14 -9.12 9.60 -3.35
N HIS A 15 -9.85 10.24 -2.43
CA HIS A 15 -9.32 10.56 -1.10
C HIS A 15 -8.86 9.32 -0.30
N TYR A 16 -9.53 8.19 -0.45
CA TYR A 16 -9.09 6.96 0.19
C TYR A 16 -7.86 6.34 -0.48
N TYR A 17 -7.72 6.44 -1.80
CA TYR A 17 -6.50 6.06 -2.50
C TYR A 17 -5.31 6.89 -2.01
N ASP A 18 -5.48 8.21 -1.89
CA ASP A 18 -4.46 9.10 -1.32
C ASP A 18 -4.10 8.72 0.11
N SER A 19 -5.10 8.42 0.94
CA SER A 19 -4.89 7.99 2.32
C SER A 19 -4.07 6.71 2.41
N VAL A 20 -4.38 5.69 1.59
CA VAL A 20 -3.64 4.43 1.57
C VAL A 20 -2.21 4.64 1.08
N ASN A 21 -2.02 5.43 0.04
CA ASN A 21 -0.70 5.72 -0.51
C ASN A 21 0.16 6.47 0.52
N ASN A 22 -0.40 7.47 1.20
CA ASN A 22 0.30 8.22 2.25
C ASN A 22 0.69 7.32 3.44
N LYS A 23 -0.25 6.48 3.94
CA LYS A 23 0.04 5.49 5.00
C LYS A 23 1.12 4.50 4.57
N SER A 24 1.09 4.07 3.31
CA SER A 24 2.10 3.18 2.74
C SER A 24 3.49 3.84 2.76
N SER A 25 3.61 5.10 2.35
CA SER A 25 4.86 5.86 2.42
C SER A 25 5.41 5.95 3.84
N VAL A 26 4.55 6.19 4.84
CA VAL A 26 4.96 6.22 6.25
C VAL A 26 5.49 4.86 6.70
N PHE A 27 4.76 3.77 6.41
CA PHE A 27 5.21 2.43 6.79
C PHE A 27 6.51 2.02 6.09
N LEU A 28 6.68 2.40 4.84
CA LEU A 28 7.92 2.14 4.09
C LEU A 28 9.10 2.88 4.71
N GLY A 29 8.94 4.17 5.04
CA GLY A 29 9.97 4.97 5.69
C GLY A 29 10.38 4.41 7.06
N LEU A 30 9.41 4.08 7.90
CA LEU A 30 9.68 3.48 9.22
C LEU A 30 10.33 2.10 9.11
N SER A 31 9.86 1.26 8.20
CA SER A 31 10.45 -0.08 7.99
C SER A 31 11.89 0.01 7.48
N THR A 32 12.16 0.95 6.57
CA THR A 32 13.52 1.22 6.07
C THR A 32 14.43 1.69 7.21
N PHE A 33 13.95 2.62 8.04
CA PHE A 33 14.68 3.09 9.21
C PHE A 33 14.97 1.96 10.19
N ILE A 34 13.99 1.11 10.51
CA ILE A 34 14.16 -0.02 11.42
C ILE A 34 15.17 -1.03 10.87
N VAL A 35 15.03 -1.45 9.61
CA VAL A 35 15.95 -2.43 9.02
C VAL A 35 17.36 -1.86 8.91
N GLY A 36 17.50 -0.63 8.42
CA GLY A 36 18.80 0.05 8.35
C GLY A 36 19.44 0.23 9.73
N GLY A 37 18.66 0.64 10.73
CA GLY A 37 19.10 0.78 12.11
C GLY A 37 19.54 -0.54 12.75
N LEU A 38 18.83 -1.63 12.51
CA LEU A 38 19.22 -2.97 12.97
C LEU A 38 20.51 -3.45 12.30
N VAL A 39 20.63 -3.28 10.98
CA VAL A 39 21.83 -3.70 10.22
C VAL A 39 23.06 -2.90 10.65
N ALA A 40 22.95 -1.57 10.71
CA ALA A 40 24.05 -0.71 11.14
C ALA A 40 24.37 -0.89 12.63
N GLY A 41 23.33 -0.97 13.46
CA GLY A 41 23.45 -1.11 14.91
C GLY A 41 24.03 -2.44 15.34
N TYR A 42 23.86 -3.52 14.56
CA TYR A 42 24.39 -4.84 14.89
C TYR A 42 25.91 -4.82 15.10
N PHE A 43 26.66 -4.17 14.22
CA PHE A 43 28.12 -4.07 14.32
C PHE A 43 28.56 -3.30 15.57
N THR A 44 27.85 -2.22 15.90
CA THR A 44 28.13 -1.42 17.11
C THR A 44 27.74 -2.15 18.38
N ILE A 45 26.60 -2.85 18.41
CA ILE A 45 26.12 -3.55 19.60
C ILE A 45 27.03 -4.74 19.92
N GLY A 46 27.58 -5.43 18.92
CA GLY A 46 28.47 -6.57 19.12
C GLY A 46 29.74 -6.26 19.93
N SER A 47 30.19 -4.99 19.94
CA SER A 47 31.32 -4.60 20.80
C SER A 47 30.93 -4.54 22.28
N PHE A 48 29.70 -4.14 22.61
CA PHE A 48 29.22 -3.91 23.98
C PHE A 48 28.38 -5.06 24.58
N VAL A 49 27.86 -5.96 23.75
CA VAL A 49 26.92 -7.02 24.16
C VAL A 49 27.47 -8.37 23.73
N ASN A 50 27.32 -9.37 24.60
CA ASN A 50 27.57 -10.76 24.22
C ASN A 50 26.42 -11.28 23.35
N CYS A 51 26.55 -11.17 22.04
CA CYS A 51 25.53 -11.62 21.08
C CYS A 51 25.49 -13.15 20.99
N GLY A 52 24.69 -13.78 21.85
CA GLY A 52 24.38 -15.21 21.78
C GLY A 52 23.46 -15.57 20.60
N PHE A 53 23.19 -16.87 20.46
CA PHE A 53 22.30 -17.40 19.41
C PHE A 53 20.93 -16.69 19.37
N TRP A 54 20.31 -16.46 20.53
CA TRP A 54 18.97 -15.88 20.62
C TRP A 54 18.88 -14.43 20.16
N SER A 55 19.87 -13.59 20.46
CA SER A 55 19.87 -12.20 19.98
C SER A 55 20.05 -12.15 18.46
N ASN A 56 20.97 -12.94 17.91
CA ASN A 56 21.17 -13.05 16.46
C ASN A 56 19.90 -13.55 15.77
N ALA A 57 19.24 -14.59 16.31
CA ALA A 57 18.00 -15.13 15.77
C ALA A 57 16.88 -14.08 15.74
N ILE A 58 16.68 -13.33 16.83
CA ILE A 58 15.64 -12.30 16.90
C ILE A 58 15.94 -11.14 15.94
N ILE A 59 17.20 -10.71 15.82
CA ILE A 59 17.60 -9.66 14.89
C ILE A 59 17.34 -10.08 13.44
N ILE A 60 17.68 -11.32 13.06
CA ILE A 60 17.40 -11.86 11.72
C ILE A 60 15.90 -11.88 11.45
N VAL A 61 15.08 -12.33 12.43
CA VAL A 61 13.62 -12.34 12.30
C VAL A 61 13.08 -10.91 12.14
N LEU A 62 13.57 -9.94 12.92
CA LEU A 62 13.16 -8.54 12.83
C LEU A 62 13.50 -7.92 11.47
N ILE A 63 14.69 -8.20 10.93
CA ILE A 63 15.10 -7.74 9.60
C ILE A 63 14.21 -8.38 8.53
N GLY A 64 14.02 -9.70 8.58
CA GLY A 64 13.17 -10.42 7.63
C GLY A 64 11.73 -9.91 7.63
N LEU A 65 11.16 -9.66 8.81
CA LEU A 65 9.82 -9.11 8.96
C LEU A 65 9.74 -7.67 8.44
N GLY A 66 10.77 -6.85 8.66
CA GLY A 66 10.88 -5.50 8.10
C GLY A 66 10.92 -5.50 6.57
N VAL A 67 11.74 -6.36 5.96
CA VAL A 67 11.82 -6.52 4.50
C VAL A 67 10.48 -7.01 3.93
N ALA A 68 9.86 -8.01 4.53
CA ALA A 68 8.57 -8.51 4.09
C ALA A 68 7.45 -7.45 4.23
N THR A 69 7.51 -6.61 5.26
CA THR A 69 6.62 -5.45 5.43
C THR A 69 6.83 -4.45 4.28
N MET A 70 8.08 -4.09 3.96
CA MET A 70 8.39 -3.19 2.84
C MET A 70 7.84 -3.71 1.51
N ILE A 71 8.04 -5.00 1.21
CA ILE A 71 7.49 -5.62 -0.01
C ILE A 71 5.97 -5.52 -0.05
N THR A 72 5.29 -5.86 1.05
CA THR A 72 3.82 -5.79 1.14
C THR A 72 3.31 -4.37 0.93
N VAL A 73 3.99 -3.38 1.50
CA VAL A 73 3.66 -1.96 1.37
C VAL A 73 3.85 -1.47 -0.06
N VAL A 74 4.93 -1.85 -0.75
CA VAL A 74 5.15 -1.50 -2.17
C VAL A 74 4.03 -2.09 -3.04
N ILE A 75 3.62 -3.34 -2.79
CA ILE A 75 2.50 -3.95 -3.51
C ILE A 75 1.17 -3.23 -3.20
N ALA A 76 0.96 -2.76 -1.96
CA ALA A 76 -0.22 -1.98 -1.60
C ALA A 76 -0.24 -0.59 -2.28
N ALA A 77 0.92 0.07 -2.40
CA ALA A 77 1.09 1.37 -3.03
C ALA A 77 0.96 1.31 -4.56
N THR A 78 1.27 0.16 -5.17
CA THR A 78 1.18 -0.03 -6.63
C THR A 78 -0.19 0.41 -7.16
N PRO A 79 -0.26 1.24 -8.22
CA PRO A 79 -1.53 1.72 -8.77
C PRO A 79 -2.45 0.58 -9.18
N PHE A 80 -3.75 0.74 -8.90
CA PHE A 80 -4.75 -0.18 -9.43
C PHE A 80 -5.15 0.30 -10.83
N LEU A 81 -4.91 -0.53 -11.84
CA LEU A 81 -5.27 -0.27 -13.23
C LEU A 81 -6.20 -1.39 -13.71
N SER A 82 -7.50 -1.14 -13.73
CA SER A 82 -8.45 -2.01 -14.42
C SER A 82 -8.26 -1.88 -15.94
N LYS A 83 -8.36 -2.99 -16.68
CA LYS A 83 -8.23 -2.99 -18.14
C LYS A 83 -9.53 -3.31 -18.88
N ASP A 84 -10.55 -3.78 -18.16
CA ASP A 84 -11.69 -4.48 -18.77
C ASP A 84 -12.96 -3.64 -18.95
N VAL A 85 -12.87 -2.31 -18.92
CA VAL A 85 -14.08 -1.49 -19.09
C VAL A 85 -13.88 -0.43 -20.16
N GLU A 86 -14.77 -0.46 -21.14
CA GLU A 86 -14.97 0.64 -22.08
C GLU A 86 -15.62 1.79 -21.31
N SER A 87 -14.84 2.85 -21.11
CA SER A 87 -15.21 4.03 -20.32
C SER A 87 -14.73 5.28 -21.06
N LEU A 88 -15.54 6.33 -21.02
CA LEU A 88 -15.21 7.63 -21.59
C LEU A 88 -14.62 8.58 -20.56
N HIS A 89 -14.61 8.21 -19.28
CA HIS A 89 -14.06 9.02 -18.20
C HIS A 89 -12.84 8.40 -17.52
N PHE A 90 -12.70 7.07 -17.51
CA PHE A 90 -11.57 6.41 -16.86
C PHE A 90 -10.30 6.53 -17.71
N PHE A 91 -9.27 7.19 -17.16
CA PHE A 91 -8.03 7.48 -17.87
C PHE A 91 -7.34 6.24 -18.45
N GLY A 92 -7.40 5.10 -17.75
CA GLY A 92 -6.79 3.86 -18.22
C GLY A 92 -7.47 3.31 -19.48
N ALA A 93 -8.80 3.43 -19.57
CA ALA A 93 -9.55 3.07 -20.76
C ALA A 93 -9.26 4.05 -21.91
N ILE A 94 -9.27 5.35 -21.63
CA ILE A 94 -8.97 6.40 -22.63
C ILE A 94 -7.57 6.22 -23.21
N ALA A 95 -6.56 6.00 -22.36
CA ALA A 95 -5.17 5.83 -22.77
C ALA A 95 -4.93 4.56 -23.62
N CYS A 96 -5.85 3.60 -23.61
CA CYS A 96 -5.78 2.40 -24.42
C CYS A 96 -6.50 2.54 -25.79
N LYS A 97 -7.12 3.69 -26.07
CA LYS A 97 -7.80 3.98 -27.34
C LYS A 97 -6.93 4.87 -28.22
N ASP A 98 -7.10 4.76 -29.53
CA ASP A 98 -6.51 5.73 -30.46
C ASP A 98 -7.11 7.12 -30.25
N SER A 99 -6.31 8.17 -30.39
CA SER A 99 -6.76 9.55 -30.21
C SER A 99 -7.93 9.90 -31.14
N SER A 100 -7.89 9.44 -32.39
CA SER A 100 -8.96 9.70 -33.37
C SER A 100 -10.26 9.00 -32.97
N PHE A 101 -10.17 7.76 -32.48
CA PHE A 101 -11.30 7.00 -31.97
C PHE A 101 -11.94 7.68 -30.76
N PHE A 102 -11.12 8.12 -29.79
CA PHE A 102 -11.62 8.80 -28.60
C PHE A 102 -12.30 10.14 -28.95
N CYS A 103 -11.72 10.94 -29.84
CA CYS A 103 -12.32 12.20 -30.28
C CYS A 103 -13.71 12.00 -30.91
N VAL A 104 -13.87 10.99 -31.76
CA VAL A 104 -15.18 10.66 -32.36
C VAL A 104 -16.15 10.18 -31.28
N LYS A 105 -15.75 9.18 -30.49
CA LYS A 105 -16.64 8.54 -29.51
C LYS A 105 -17.08 9.49 -28.40
N SER A 106 -16.20 10.40 -27.97
CA SER A 106 -16.51 11.42 -26.94
C SER A 106 -17.45 12.53 -27.43
N ALA A 107 -17.54 12.74 -28.75
CA ALA A 107 -18.44 13.72 -29.37
C ALA A 107 -19.82 13.14 -29.71
N GLU A 108 -19.98 11.81 -29.69
CA GLU A 108 -21.27 11.16 -29.91
C GLU A 108 -22.23 11.47 -28.75
N PRO A 109 -23.52 11.73 -29.04
CA PRO A 109 -24.52 11.89 -27.99
C PRO A 109 -24.60 10.62 -27.14
N CYS A 110 -24.16 10.75 -25.88
CA CYS A 110 -24.30 9.69 -24.89
C CYS A 110 -25.69 9.79 -24.24
N THR A 111 -26.36 8.66 -24.05
CA THR A 111 -27.61 8.67 -23.28
C THR A 111 -27.29 8.83 -21.80
N ASP A 112 -28.22 9.41 -21.03
CA ASP A 112 -28.07 9.51 -19.56
C ASP A 112 -27.80 8.13 -18.93
N GLU A 113 -28.37 7.06 -19.49
CA GLU A 113 -28.20 5.71 -18.94
C GLU A 113 -26.84 5.08 -19.28
N ASP A 114 -26.27 5.40 -20.45
CA ASP A 114 -24.90 5.02 -20.79
C ASP A 114 -23.89 5.72 -19.85
N GLU A 115 -24.11 7.00 -19.54
CA GLU A 115 -23.26 7.74 -18.59
C GLU A 115 -23.39 7.18 -17.17
N LEU A 116 -24.62 6.88 -16.72
CA LEU A 116 -24.84 6.24 -15.43
C LEU A 116 -24.18 4.86 -15.36
N LYS A 117 -24.23 4.07 -16.43
CA LYS A 117 -23.56 2.77 -16.50
C LYS A 117 -22.04 2.89 -16.37
N ASP A 118 -21.42 3.85 -17.06
CA ASP A 118 -19.98 4.11 -16.95
C ASP A 118 -19.60 4.53 -15.51
N LEU A 119 -20.36 5.45 -14.91
CA LEU A 119 -20.14 5.90 -13.53
C LEU A 119 -20.31 4.76 -12.51
N ARG A 120 -21.33 3.91 -12.66
CA ARG A 120 -21.52 2.72 -11.80
C ARG A 120 -20.33 1.76 -11.90
N ASN A 121 -19.83 1.52 -13.12
CA ASN A 121 -18.66 0.68 -13.35
C ASN A 121 -17.40 1.26 -12.69
N GLN A 122 -17.16 2.57 -12.82
CA GLN A 122 -16.02 3.23 -12.17
C GLN A 122 -16.09 3.13 -10.66
N VAL A 123 -17.25 3.42 -10.05
CA VAL A 123 -17.46 3.26 -8.60
C VAL A 123 -17.14 1.83 -8.16
N TYR A 124 -17.63 0.83 -8.89
CA TYR A 124 -17.36 -0.58 -8.57
C TYR A 124 -15.87 -0.95 -8.68
N GLN A 125 -15.20 -0.51 -9.75
CA GLN A 125 -13.77 -0.78 -9.96
C GLN A 125 -12.90 -0.10 -8.91
N LEU A 126 -13.14 1.20 -8.64
CA LEU A 126 -12.42 1.95 -7.63
C LEU A 126 -12.59 1.32 -6.25
N ALA A 127 -13.81 0.95 -5.87
CA ALA A 127 -14.07 0.27 -4.60
C ALA A 127 -13.34 -1.09 -4.49
N THR A 128 -13.31 -1.86 -5.57
CA THR A 128 -12.63 -3.17 -5.62
C THR A 128 -11.11 -3.02 -5.48
N GLY A 129 -10.52 -2.10 -6.24
CA GLY A 129 -9.08 -1.80 -6.14
C GLY A 129 -8.71 -1.29 -4.74
N LEU A 130 -9.54 -0.41 -4.18
CA LEU A 130 -9.32 0.18 -2.87
C LEU A 130 -9.39 -0.86 -1.75
N LYS A 131 -10.38 -1.76 -1.79
CA LYS A 131 -10.46 -2.92 -0.88
C LYS A 131 -9.18 -3.74 -0.93
N GLY A 132 -8.70 -4.05 -2.15
CA GLY A 132 -7.48 -4.81 -2.36
C GLY A 132 -6.22 -4.14 -1.80
N LYS A 133 -6.15 -2.80 -1.86
CA LYS A 133 -5.04 -2.03 -1.29
C LYS A 133 -5.11 -1.98 0.24
N PHE A 134 -6.27 -1.68 0.82
CA PHE A 134 -6.43 -1.65 2.29
C PHE A 134 -6.20 -3.02 2.95
N MET A 135 -6.58 -4.13 2.28
CA MET A 135 -6.27 -5.46 2.80
C MET A 135 -4.76 -5.70 2.92
N LYS A 136 -3.98 -5.32 1.90
CA LYS A 136 -2.52 -5.43 1.95
C LYS A 136 -1.91 -4.50 2.99
N LEU A 137 -2.39 -3.26 3.08
CA LEU A 137 -1.95 -2.31 4.11
C LEU A 137 -2.27 -2.81 5.53
N LYS A 138 -3.42 -3.47 5.73
CA LYS A 138 -3.77 -4.12 7.00
C LYS A 138 -2.78 -5.23 7.35
N ILE A 139 -2.42 -6.08 6.38
CA ILE A 139 -1.40 -7.13 6.59
C ILE A 139 -0.06 -6.50 6.99
N ALA A 140 0.39 -5.48 6.25
CA ALA A 140 1.61 -4.75 6.59
C ALA A 140 1.55 -4.16 8.01
N GLY A 141 0.42 -3.56 8.41
CA GLY A 141 0.24 -3.04 9.77
C GLY A 141 0.28 -4.11 10.86
N ILE A 142 -0.23 -5.32 10.60
CA ILE A 142 -0.13 -6.45 11.52
C ILE A 142 1.33 -6.91 11.64
N MET A 143 2.04 -7.07 10.52
CA MET A 143 3.46 -7.44 10.50
C MET A 143 4.31 -6.42 11.26
N PHE A 144 4.04 -5.14 11.05
CA PHE A 144 4.70 -4.04 11.73
C PHE A 144 4.44 -4.03 13.24
N THR A 145 3.20 -4.32 13.65
CA THR A 145 2.86 -4.49 15.08
C THR A 145 3.64 -5.65 15.70
N ILE A 146 3.70 -6.80 15.03
CA ILE A 146 4.48 -7.96 15.49
C ILE A 146 5.96 -7.59 15.61
N GLN A 147 6.50 -6.84 14.65
CA GLN A 147 7.88 -6.36 14.67
C GLN A 147 8.15 -5.50 15.92
N PHE A 148 7.25 -4.58 16.25
CA PHE A 148 7.34 -3.79 17.49
C PHE A 148 7.28 -4.64 18.75
N CYS A 149 6.41 -5.65 18.81
CA CYS A 149 6.37 -6.56 19.95
C CYS A 149 7.67 -7.35 20.11
N LEU A 150 8.31 -7.75 19.00
CA LEU A 150 9.59 -8.48 19.02
C LEU A 150 10.79 -7.62 19.44
N PHE A 151 10.69 -6.29 19.39
CA PHE A 151 11.72 -5.42 19.97
C PHE A 151 11.81 -5.56 21.50
N ILE A 152 10.69 -5.84 22.19
CA ILE A 152 10.67 -5.99 23.65
C ILE A 152 11.63 -7.09 24.13
N PRO A 153 11.52 -8.36 23.66
CA PRO A 153 12.47 -9.40 24.06
C PRO A 153 13.90 -9.12 23.58
N LEU A 154 14.09 -8.46 22.42
CA LEU A 154 15.42 -8.05 21.98
C LEU A 154 16.08 -7.09 22.98
N PHE A 155 15.35 -6.07 23.44
CA PHE A 155 15.87 -5.11 24.42
C PHE A 155 16.19 -5.78 25.75
N ILE A 156 15.35 -6.71 26.22
CA ILE A 156 15.62 -7.47 27.46
C ILE A 156 16.92 -8.27 27.31
N ILE A 157 17.10 -8.99 26.19
CA ILE A 157 18.31 -9.78 25.95
C ILE A 157 19.54 -8.89 25.90
N ILE A 158 19.47 -7.74 25.22
CA ILE A 158 20.58 -6.77 25.13
C ILE A 158 20.98 -6.28 26.53
N ILE A 159 20.02 -5.86 27.35
CA ILE A 159 20.28 -5.34 28.70
C ILE A 159 20.88 -6.43 29.60
N CYS A 160 20.33 -7.64 29.56
CA CYS A 160 20.81 -8.75 30.39
C CYS A 160 22.19 -9.30 29.96
N ASN A 161 22.64 -9.03 28.73
CA ASN A 161 23.91 -9.53 28.19
C ASN A 161 24.91 -8.40 27.88
N LEU A 162 24.71 -7.23 28.50
CA LEU A 162 25.69 -6.14 28.48
C LEU A 162 27.00 -6.63 29.10
N LYS A 163 28.13 -6.34 28.45
CA LYS A 163 29.47 -6.70 28.92
C LYS A 163 29.92 -5.82 30.09
#